data_AF-A0A2J8A8V3-F1
#
_entry.id   AF-A0A2J8A8V3-F1
#
_cell.length_a   1.000
_cell.length_b   1.000
_cell.length_c   1.000
_cell.angle_alpha   90.00
_cell.angle_beta   90.00
_cell.angle_gamma   90.00
#
_symmetry.space_group_name_H-M   'P 1'
#
loop_
_entity.id
_entity.type
_entity.pdbx_description
1 polymer ?
#
loop_
_entity_poly.entity_id
_entity_poly.type
_entity_poly.pdbx_seq_one_letter_code
_entity_poly.pdbx_strand_id
1 'polypeptide(L)'
;MMLWLLAYILIGQVAVPLVLGCMGIDRLELSVRSHAVLHLCLDVSQLLTTLGILWACLRKYRPRALGLFPLLPLRGLWLLGVLLCAATFPAVDWLAHQSMGWFPNDSDAAWASNLEHSLSVGDWVTNVAYFSVVSLCAPIWEEAIFRGFLLASLAKYMPTAAAAALSSVIFAMCHFRLQTFLPLLVLGVVFSFVFIRTRSLIPPILLHSAWNMQRQRKQEPLQVMMLWLLAYILIGQVAVPLVLGCMGIDRLELSVRSHAVLHLCLDVSQLLTTLGILWACLRKYRPRALGLFPLLPLRGLWLLGVLLCAATFPAVDWLAHQSMGWFPNDSDAAWASNLEHSLSVGDWVTNVAYFSVVSLCAPIWEEAIFRGFLLASLAKYMPTAAAAALSSVIFAMCHFRLQTFLPLLVLGVVFSFVFIRTRSLIPPILLHSAWNMYVLVSLVRSTA
;
A
#
# COMPACT_ATOMS: atom_id res chain seq x y z
N MET A 1 8.54 -9.64 27.20
CA MET A 1 8.99 -8.24 27.24
C MET A 1 10.45 -8.12 27.64
N MET A 2 10.87 -8.54 28.83
CA MET A 2 12.29 -8.44 29.24
C MET A 2 13.25 -9.18 28.31
N LEU A 3 12.95 -10.42 27.91
CA LEU A 3 13.78 -11.16 26.93
C LEU A 3 13.89 -10.46 25.57
N TRP A 4 12.85 -9.74 25.17
CA TRP A 4 12.84 -8.99 23.92
C TRP A 4 13.69 -7.72 24.02
N LEU A 5 13.54 -6.95 25.10
CA LEU A 5 14.41 -5.80 25.41
C LEU A 5 15.88 -6.23 25.49
N LEU A 6 16.16 -7.37 26.11
CA LEU A 6 17.51 -7.92 26.21
C LEU A 6 18.06 -8.29 24.82
N ALA A 7 17.27 -8.96 23.99
CA ALA A 7 17.64 -9.31 22.62
C ALA A 7 17.89 -8.06 21.76
N TYR A 8 17.04 -7.04 21.89
CA TYR A 8 17.19 -5.76 21.19
C TYR A 8 18.52 -5.08 21.53
N ILE A 9 18.84 -4.99 22.82
CA ILE A 9 20.10 -4.41 23.31
C ILE A 9 21.29 -5.25 22.85
N LEU A 10 21.23 -6.59 23.01
CA LEU A 10 22.33 -7.48 22.63
C LEU A 10 22.63 -7.43 21.14
N ILE A 11 21.62 -7.46 20.28
CA ILE A 11 21.82 -7.43 18.81
C ILE A 11 22.37 -6.06 18.39
N GLY A 12 21.73 -4.97 18.83
CA GLY A 12 22.06 -3.62 18.37
C GLY A 12 23.34 -3.03 18.99
N GLN A 13 23.60 -3.29 20.27
CA GLN A 13 24.68 -2.64 21.03
C GLN A 13 25.89 -3.55 21.27
N VAL A 14 25.77 -4.86 21.08
CA VAL A 14 26.86 -5.81 21.35
C VAL A 14 27.27 -6.58 20.10
N ALA A 15 26.36 -7.33 19.49
CA ALA A 15 26.68 -8.23 18.38
C ALA A 15 27.18 -7.46 17.14
N VAL A 16 26.50 -6.38 16.74
CA VAL A 16 26.90 -5.62 15.55
C VAL A 16 28.24 -4.89 15.73
N PRO A 17 28.49 -4.13 16.80
CA PRO A 17 29.81 -3.54 17.03
C PRO A 17 30.93 -4.58 17.06
N LEU A 18 30.67 -5.76 17.64
CA LEU A 18 31.65 -6.85 17.69
C LEU A 18 31.94 -7.43 16.30
N VAL A 19 30.90 -7.72 15.50
CA VAL A 19 31.07 -8.24 14.13
C VAL A 19 31.79 -7.22 13.24
N LEU A 20 31.41 -5.94 13.29
CA LEU A 20 32.09 -4.89 12.54
C LEU A 20 33.56 -4.77 12.96
N GLY A 21 33.84 -4.82 14.26
CA GLY A 21 35.20 -4.85 14.80
C GLY A 21 36.02 -6.06 14.32
N CYS A 22 35.44 -7.26 14.29
CA CYS A 22 36.10 -8.46 13.75
C CYS A 22 36.38 -8.35 12.25
N MET A 23 35.57 -7.59 11.51
CA MET A 23 35.77 -7.33 10.08
C MET A 23 36.70 -6.15 9.81
N GLY A 24 37.22 -5.48 10.86
CA GLY A 24 38.05 -4.28 10.73
C GLY A 24 37.30 -3.06 10.19
N ILE A 25 35.97 -3.04 10.31
CA ILE A 25 35.11 -1.96 9.83
C ILE A 25 34.80 -1.03 11.00
N ASP A 26 35.27 0.21 10.94
CA ASP A 26 34.80 1.24 11.87
C ASP A 26 33.39 1.71 11.45
N ARG A 27 32.45 1.63 12.40
CA ARG A 27 31.08 2.09 12.20
C ARG A 27 31.04 3.58 11.86
N LEU A 28 31.94 4.39 12.41
CA LEU A 28 31.97 5.84 12.17
C LEU A 28 32.44 6.21 10.76
N GLU A 29 33.17 5.32 10.09
CA GLU A 29 33.68 5.52 8.73
C GLU A 29 32.72 5.01 7.64
N LEU A 30 31.63 4.35 8.04
CA LEU A 30 30.64 3.84 7.09
C LEU A 30 29.97 4.99 6.33
N SER A 31 29.91 4.84 5.00
CA SER A 31 29.09 5.72 4.16
C SER A 31 27.63 5.77 4.64
N VAL A 32 26.92 6.85 4.33
CA VAL A 32 25.48 7.01 4.64
C VAL A 32 24.66 5.81 4.15
N ARG A 33 25.00 5.29 2.96
CA ARG A 33 24.37 4.10 2.38
C ARG A 33 24.66 2.83 3.18
N SER A 34 25.92 2.62 3.54
CA SER A 34 26.33 1.45 4.33
C SER A 34 25.68 1.45 5.72
N HIS A 35 25.56 2.62 6.33
CA HIS A 35 24.79 2.81 7.56
C HIS A 35 23.32 2.42 7.39
N ALA A 36 22.65 2.89 6.33
CA ALA A 36 21.25 2.57 6.08
C ALA A 36 20.98 1.07 5.86
N VAL A 37 21.87 0.40 5.11
CA VAL A 37 21.80 -1.05 4.89
C VAL A 37 22.04 -1.81 6.20
N LEU A 38 23.02 -1.39 6.99
CA LEU A 38 23.30 -1.99 8.30
C LEU A 38 22.10 -1.87 9.24
N HIS A 39 21.44 -0.71 9.28
CA HIS A 39 20.20 -0.51 10.04
C HIS A 39 19.07 -1.41 9.55
N LEU A 40 18.85 -1.51 8.23
CA LEU A 40 17.86 -2.44 7.68
C LEU A 40 18.14 -3.90 8.08
N CYS A 41 19.39 -4.35 7.99
CA CYS A 41 19.78 -5.71 8.40
C CYS A 41 19.54 -5.95 9.90
N LEU A 42 19.86 -4.96 10.74
CA LEU A 42 19.60 -4.97 12.17
C LEU A 42 18.11 -5.14 12.47
N ASP A 43 17.28 -4.32 11.83
CA ASP A 43 15.84 -4.28 12.07
C ASP A 43 15.15 -5.55 11.54
N VAL A 44 15.60 -6.10 10.39
CA VAL A 44 15.15 -7.42 9.90
C VAL A 44 15.55 -8.53 10.87
N SER A 45 16.78 -8.49 11.41
CA SER A 45 17.24 -9.47 12.40
C SER A 45 16.43 -9.38 13.70
N GLN A 46 16.08 -8.17 14.12
CA GLN A 46 15.19 -7.93 15.25
C GLN A 46 13.77 -8.40 14.99
N LEU A 47 13.23 -8.20 13.79
CA LEU A 47 11.92 -8.73 13.37
C LEU A 47 11.91 -10.26 13.50
N LEU A 48 12.88 -10.95 12.93
CA LEU A 48 12.98 -12.41 12.99
C LEU A 48 13.11 -12.91 14.43
N THR A 49 13.96 -12.25 15.24
CA THR A 49 14.12 -12.58 16.66
C THR A 49 12.82 -12.37 17.44
N THR A 50 12.12 -11.27 17.17
CA THR A 50 10.84 -10.94 17.80
C THR A 50 9.77 -11.97 17.45
N LEU A 51 9.67 -12.37 16.18
CA LEU A 51 8.78 -13.43 15.74
C LEU A 51 9.11 -14.77 16.41
N GLY A 52 10.39 -15.11 16.56
CA GLY A 52 10.82 -16.31 17.28
C GLY A 52 10.43 -16.30 18.76
N ILE A 53 10.66 -15.18 19.46
CA ILE A 53 10.25 -14.99 20.86
C ILE A 53 8.73 -15.04 21.00
N LEU A 54 7.99 -14.33 20.14
CA LEU A 54 6.54 -14.36 20.09
C LEU A 54 6.04 -15.78 19.88
N TRP A 55 6.56 -16.51 18.90
CA TRP A 55 6.17 -17.89 18.63
C TRP A 55 6.42 -18.81 19.83
N ALA A 56 7.59 -18.71 20.48
CA ALA A 56 7.90 -19.48 21.68
C ALA A 56 6.94 -19.14 22.85
N CYS A 57 6.67 -17.85 23.06
CA CYS A 57 5.72 -17.39 24.08
C CYS A 57 4.28 -17.84 23.76
N LEU A 58 3.83 -17.75 22.51
CA LEU A 58 2.51 -18.16 22.08
C LEU A 58 2.31 -19.67 22.27
N ARG A 59 3.32 -20.49 21.95
CA ARG A 59 3.28 -21.96 22.20
C ARG A 59 3.18 -22.28 23.69
N LYS A 60 3.94 -21.58 24.53
CA LYS A 60 3.99 -21.83 25.99
C LYS A 60 2.76 -21.32 26.73
N TYR A 61 2.30 -20.12 26.44
CA TYR A 61 1.28 -19.42 27.24
C TYR A 61 -0.13 -19.44 26.65
N ARG A 62 -0.28 -19.92 25.40
CA ARG A 62 -1.55 -20.05 24.65
C ARG A 62 -2.54 -18.93 25.01
N PRO A 63 -2.22 -17.65 24.74
CA PRO A 63 -3.22 -16.58 24.89
C PRO A 63 -4.46 -16.95 24.06
N ARG A 64 -5.66 -16.52 24.51
CA ARG A 64 -6.94 -16.85 23.85
C ARG A 64 -6.78 -16.68 22.34
N ALA A 65 -7.38 -17.60 21.58
CA ALA A 65 -7.40 -17.60 20.12
C ALA A 65 -8.16 -16.38 19.56
N LEU A 66 -7.62 -15.19 19.77
CA LEU A 66 -7.77 -14.08 18.84
C LEU A 66 -6.92 -14.52 17.66
N GLY A 67 -7.53 -14.79 16.51
CA GLY A 67 -6.76 -15.01 15.30
C GLY A 67 -5.77 -13.85 15.20
N LEU A 68 -4.47 -14.13 15.26
CA LEU A 68 -3.47 -13.06 15.25
C LEU A 68 -3.46 -12.35 13.89
N PHE A 69 -3.71 -13.11 12.82
CA PHE A 69 -3.67 -12.62 11.44
C PHE A 69 -4.83 -13.13 10.56
N PRO A 70 -6.10 -13.11 11.00
CA PRO A 70 -7.20 -13.39 10.09
C PRO A 70 -7.23 -12.25 9.08
N LEU A 71 -7.07 -12.61 7.80
CA LEU A 71 -7.38 -11.72 6.68
C LEU A 71 -8.85 -11.35 6.81
N LEU A 72 -9.11 -10.09 7.17
CA LEU A 72 -10.48 -9.60 7.24
C LEU A 72 -10.95 -9.29 5.82
N PRO A 73 -12.19 -9.66 5.46
CA PRO A 73 -12.73 -9.31 4.16
C PRO A 73 -12.75 -7.78 4.06
N LEU A 74 -12.30 -7.21 2.95
CA LEU A 74 -12.30 -5.76 2.68
C LEU A 74 -13.70 -5.12 2.67
N ARG A 75 -14.74 -5.83 3.13
CA ARG A 75 -16.15 -5.44 3.17
C ARG A 75 -16.63 -5.33 4.62
N GLY A 76 -17.53 -4.39 4.88
CA GLY A 76 -18.28 -4.27 6.14
C GLY A 76 -17.89 -3.08 7.03
N LEU A 77 -18.70 -2.83 8.06
CA LEU A 77 -18.63 -1.65 8.93
C LEU A 77 -17.33 -1.54 9.75
N TRP A 78 -16.61 -2.64 9.96
CA TRP A 78 -15.33 -2.64 10.67
C TRP A 78 -14.29 -1.77 9.94
N LEU A 79 -14.31 -1.78 8.59
CA LEU A 79 -13.42 -0.97 7.76
C LEU A 79 -13.72 0.52 7.93
N LEU A 80 -15.00 0.91 7.95
CA LEU A 80 -15.39 2.29 8.29
C LEU A 80 -14.88 2.68 9.68
N GLY A 81 -14.97 1.78 10.68
CA GLY A 81 -14.42 2.02 12.01
C GLY A 81 -12.91 2.26 12.03
N VAL A 82 -12.14 1.49 11.26
CA VAL A 82 -10.69 1.67 11.08
C VAL A 82 -10.39 3.03 10.43
N LEU A 83 -11.18 3.45 9.45
CA LEU A 83 -10.99 4.71 8.74
C LEU A 83 -11.37 5.92 9.59
N LEU A 84 -12.43 5.82 10.39
CA LEU A 84 -12.77 6.83 11.40
C LEU A 84 -11.65 6.95 12.45
N CYS A 85 -10.98 5.85 12.79
CA CYS A 85 -9.80 5.88 13.64
C CYS A 85 -8.62 6.61 12.96
N ALA A 86 -8.39 6.39 11.66
CA ALA A 86 -7.39 7.15 10.89
C ALA A 86 -7.70 8.66 10.83
N ALA A 87 -8.98 9.05 10.86
CA ALA A 87 -9.38 10.46 10.92
C ALA A 87 -8.94 11.18 12.20
N THR A 88 -8.47 10.46 13.22
CA THR A 88 -7.85 11.07 14.42
C THR A 88 -6.44 11.59 14.15
N PHE A 89 -5.78 11.19 13.07
CA PHE A 89 -4.37 11.52 12.81
C PHE A 89 -4.08 13.03 12.77
N PRO A 90 -4.89 13.91 12.16
CA PRO A 90 -4.65 15.35 12.21
C PRO A 90 -4.67 15.91 13.64
N ALA A 91 -5.56 15.40 14.50
CA ALA A 91 -5.64 15.80 15.89
C ALA A 91 -4.42 15.29 16.70
N VAL A 92 -3.97 14.07 16.43
CA VAL A 92 -2.74 13.53 17.04
C VAL A 92 -1.51 14.28 16.55
N ASP A 93 -1.43 14.65 15.28
CA ASP A 93 -0.31 15.44 14.72
C ASP A 93 -0.26 16.83 15.35
N TRP A 94 -1.42 17.48 15.49
CA TRP A 94 -1.55 18.73 16.24
C TRP A 94 -1.07 18.56 17.68
N LEU A 95 -1.51 17.51 18.40
CA LEU A 95 -1.08 17.23 19.77
C LEU A 95 0.43 17.01 19.85
N ALA A 96 1.00 16.33 18.86
CA ALA A 96 2.44 16.11 18.81
C ALA A 96 3.21 17.41 18.59
N HIS A 97 2.69 18.33 17.77
CA HIS A 97 3.23 19.69 17.62
C HIS A 97 3.18 20.48 18.94
N GLN A 98 2.08 20.40 19.69
CA GLN A 98 1.98 21.05 21.01
C GLN A 98 2.96 20.43 22.01
N SER A 99 3.07 19.10 22.04
CA SER A 99 3.94 18.37 22.96
C SER A 99 5.43 18.70 22.76
N MET A 100 5.86 18.96 21.52
CA MET A 100 7.22 19.46 21.25
C MET A 100 7.48 20.85 21.85
N GLY A 101 6.45 21.70 21.92
CA GLY A 101 6.54 23.00 22.60
C GLY A 101 6.55 22.89 24.13
N TRP A 102 5.86 21.90 24.70
CA TRP A 102 5.84 21.66 26.15
C TRP A 102 7.14 21.05 26.68
N PHE A 103 7.81 20.21 25.88
CA PHE A 103 9.05 19.53 26.25
C PHE A 103 10.16 19.81 25.22
N PRO A 104 10.67 21.06 25.13
CA PRO A 104 11.73 21.40 24.19
C PRO A 104 13.01 20.60 24.48
N ASN A 105 13.67 20.12 23.42
CA ASN A 105 14.89 19.34 23.52
C ASN A 105 15.81 19.64 22.33
N ASP A 106 16.96 20.26 22.59
CA ASP A 106 17.91 20.71 21.56
C ASP A 106 18.49 19.53 20.73
N SER A 107 18.50 18.33 21.30
CA SER A 107 18.94 17.11 20.61
C SER A 107 17.97 16.64 19.52
N ASP A 108 16.69 16.99 19.59
CA ASP A 108 15.70 16.62 18.56
C ASP A 108 15.79 17.53 17.33
N ALA A 109 16.16 18.81 17.51
CA ALA A 109 16.48 19.69 16.38
C ALA A 109 17.67 19.15 15.58
N ALA A 110 18.69 18.65 16.30
CA ALA A 110 19.87 18.01 15.71
C ALA A 110 19.56 16.64 15.08
N TRP A 111 18.71 15.81 15.69
CA TRP A 111 18.30 14.53 15.11
C TRP A 111 17.40 14.73 13.88
N ALA A 112 16.43 15.64 13.95
CA ALA A 112 15.56 15.96 12.82
C ALA A 112 16.38 16.58 11.69
N SER A 113 17.34 17.47 11.98
CA SER A 113 18.25 18.00 10.95
C SER A 113 19.15 16.92 10.38
N ASN A 114 19.67 15.99 11.20
CA ASN A 114 20.50 14.87 10.73
C ASN A 114 19.71 13.84 9.91
N LEU A 115 18.46 13.55 10.29
CA LEU A 115 17.56 12.70 9.53
C LEU A 115 17.18 13.39 8.22
N GLU A 116 16.82 14.67 8.28
CA GLU A 116 16.50 15.44 7.09
C GLU A 116 17.67 15.56 6.14
N HIS A 117 18.88 15.75 6.68
CA HIS A 117 20.13 15.73 5.94
C HIS A 117 20.35 14.34 5.33
N SER A 118 20.22 13.26 6.11
CA SER A 118 20.41 11.88 5.66
C SER A 118 19.40 11.46 4.59
N LEU A 119 18.14 11.89 4.67
CA LEU A 119 17.11 11.65 3.65
C LEU A 119 17.28 12.55 2.42
N SER A 120 17.87 13.74 2.59
CA SER A 120 18.15 14.67 1.48
C SER A 120 19.45 14.35 0.72
N VAL A 121 20.41 13.72 1.40
CA VAL A 121 21.74 13.34 0.87
C VAL A 121 21.81 11.84 0.55
N GLY A 122 20.90 11.03 1.12
CA GLY A 122 20.83 9.58 0.91
C GLY A 122 20.34 9.21 -0.49
N ASP A 123 20.98 8.18 -1.06
CA ASP A 123 20.52 7.58 -2.31
C ASP A 123 19.16 6.86 -2.14
N TRP A 124 18.54 6.44 -3.24
CA TRP A 124 17.24 5.75 -3.17
C TRP A 124 17.27 4.47 -2.34
N VAL A 125 18.42 3.79 -2.26
CA VAL A 125 18.58 2.58 -1.45
C VAL A 125 18.41 2.92 0.02
N THR A 126 19.05 4.01 0.46
CA THR A 126 18.94 4.54 1.82
C THR A 126 17.51 4.92 2.17
N ASN A 127 16.82 5.62 1.26
CA ASN A 127 15.44 6.04 1.47
C ASN A 127 14.45 4.86 1.50
N VAL A 128 14.62 3.85 0.64
CA VAL A 128 13.81 2.63 0.64
C VAL A 128 14.05 1.79 1.89
N ALA A 129 15.31 1.66 2.33
CA ALA A 129 15.67 0.95 3.55
C ALA A 129 15.01 1.59 4.77
N TYR A 130 15.20 2.90 4.96
CA TYR A 130 14.59 3.65 6.07
C TYR A 130 13.05 3.55 6.04
N PHE A 131 12.46 3.69 4.85
CA PHE A 131 11.02 3.53 4.67
C PHE A 131 10.54 2.15 5.14
N SER A 132 11.18 1.09 4.66
CA SER A 132 10.78 -0.29 4.93
C SER A 132 10.82 -0.58 6.42
N VAL A 133 11.88 -0.12 7.10
CA VAL A 133 12.04 -0.25 8.55
C VAL A 133 10.90 0.46 9.28
N VAL A 134 10.78 1.78 9.08
CA VAL A 134 9.94 2.63 9.94
C VAL A 134 8.45 2.46 9.61
N SER A 135 8.11 2.25 8.35
CA SER A 135 6.71 2.26 7.90
C SER A 135 6.12 0.86 7.71
N LEU A 136 6.95 -0.18 7.50
CA LEU A 136 6.44 -1.54 7.29
C LEU A 136 6.81 -2.45 8.46
N CYS A 137 8.10 -2.57 8.76
CA CYS A 137 8.55 -3.56 9.73
C CYS A 137 8.19 -3.14 11.17
N ALA A 138 8.39 -1.87 11.53
CA ALA A 138 8.08 -1.36 12.87
C ALA A 138 6.63 -1.57 13.31
N PRO A 139 5.64 -1.16 12.51
CA PRO A 139 4.24 -1.46 12.79
C PRO A 139 3.95 -2.94 13.03
N ILE A 140 4.55 -3.85 12.23
CA ILE A 140 4.29 -5.28 12.35
C ILE A 140 4.71 -5.80 13.73
N TRP A 141 5.93 -5.53 14.16
CA TRP A 141 6.42 -6.07 15.43
C TRP A 141 5.84 -5.33 16.64
N GLU A 142 5.67 -4.01 16.56
CA GLU A 142 5.10 -3.23 17.66
C GLU A 142 3.66 -3.67 17.91
N GLU A 143 2.82 -3.77 16.87
CA GLU A 143 1.45 -4.25 17.06
C GLU A 143 1.40 -5.71 17.52
N ALA A 144 2.27 -6.58 17.01
CA ALA A 144 2.34 -7.97 17.47
C ALA A 144 2.72 -8.08 18.96
N ILE A 145 3.65 -7.27 19.44
CA ILE A 145 4.07 -7.24 20.85
C ILE A 145 2.99 -6.61 21.72
N PHE A 146 2.55 -5.39 21.40
CA PHE A 146 1.71 -4.59 22.29
C PHE A 146 0.24 -5.03 22.23
N ARG A 147 -0.30 -5.34 21.05
CA ARG A 147 -1.72 -5.70 20.89
C ARG A 147 -1.87 -7.22 20.86
N GLY A 148 -1.02 -7.89 20.09
CA GLY A 148 -1.06 -9.34 19.92
C GLY A 148 -0.71 -10.11 21.19
N PHE A 149 0.35 -9.70 21.89
CA PHE A 149 0.82 -10.40 23.10
C PHE A 149 0.44 -9.68 24.39
N LEU A 150 0.86 -8.43 24.59
CA LEU A 150 0.74 -7.72 25.86
C LEU A 150 -0.72 -7.46 26.23
N LEU A 151 -1.48 -6.78 25.36
CA LEU A 151 -2.90 -6.51 25.59
C LEU A 151 -3.68 -7.82 25.75
N ALA A 152 -3.48 -8.79 24.86
CA ALA A 152 -4.15 -10.08 24.94
C ALA A 152 -3.84 -10.85 26.23
N SER A 153 -2.63 -10.70 26.78
CA SER A 153 -2.23 -11.29 28.05
C SER A 153 -2.80 -10.54 29.25
N LEU A 154 -2.74 -9.20 29.25
CA LEU A 154 -3.31 -8.37 30.31
C LEU A 154 -4.82 -8.56 30.42
N ALA A 155 -5.53 -8.68 29.30
CA ALA A 155 -6.97 -8.91 29.25
C ALA A 155 -7.42 -10.25 29.87
N LYS A 156 -6.49 -11.13 30.26
CA LYS A 156 -6.79 -12.32 31.09
C LYS A 156 -7.00 -11.98 32.56
N TYR A 157 -6.36 -10.91 33.05
CA TYR A 157 -6.26 -10.59 34.47
C TYR A 157 -6.96 -9.28 34.85
N MET A 158 -7.36 -8.47 33.87
CA MET A 158 -8.05 -7.20 34.11
C MET A 158 -9.07 -6.90 32.99
N PRO A 159 -10.04 -5.99 33.22
CA PRO A 159 -11.00 -5.58 32.20
C PRO A 159 -10.31 -5.14 30.91
N THR A 160 -10.91 -5.44 29.75
CA THR A 160 -10.30 -5.19 28.44
C THR A 160 -9.94 -3.70 28.23
N ALA A 161 -10.76 -2.78 28.75
CA ALA A 161 -10.46 -1.35 28.70
C ALA A 161 -9.21 -0.98 29.52
N ALA A 162 -9.04 -1.56 30.72
CA ALA A 162 -7.86 -1.36 31.55
C ALA A 162 -6.60 -1.98 30.91
N ALA A 163 -6.72 -3.17 30.33
CA ALA A 163 -5.65 -3.82 29.58
C ALA A 163 -5.21 -2.99 28.36
N ALA A 164 -6.18 -2.40 27.64
CA ALA A 164 -5.91 -1.50 26.52
C ALA A 164 -5.18 -0.23 26.98
N ALA A 165 -5.64 0.41 28.05
CA ALA A 165 -5.00 1.60 28.61
C ALA A 165 -3.56 1.31 29.06
N LEU A 166 -3.36 0.23 29.82
CA LEU A 166 -2.03 -0.15 30.31
C LEU A 166 -1.08 -0.52 29.15
N SER A 167 -1.55 -1.27 28.15
CA SER A 167 -0.74 -1.56 26.96
C SER A 167 -0.35 -0.29 26.21
N SER A 168 -1.26 0.67 26.09
CA SER A 168 -1.03 1.97 25.43
C SER A 168 -0.01 2.84 26.16
N VAL A 169 -0.05 2.84 27.51
CA VAL A 169 0.94 3.53 28.34
C VAL A 169 2.32 2.90 28.15
N ILE A 170 2.41 1.57 28.24
CA ILE A 170 3.70 0.87 28.07
C ILE A 170 4.25 1.11 26.65
N PHE A 171 3.40 1.09 25.63
CA PHE A 171 3.76 1.43 24.25
C PHE A 171 4.40 2.84 24.15
N ALA A 172 3.76 3.85 24.73
CA ALA A 172 4.28 5.22 24.74
C ALA A 172 5.60 5.33 25.53
N MET A 173 5.73 4.65 26.68
CA MET A 173 6.95 4.67 27.51
C MET A 173 8.14 4.01 26.82
N CYS A 174 7.93 2.93 26.07
CA CYS A 174 9.01 2.20 25.38
C CYS A 174 9.70 2.99 24.27
N HIS A 175 9.16 4.15 23.89
CA HIS A 175 9.82 5.07 22.96
C HIS A 175 10.83 6.00 23.64
N PHE A 176 10.88 6.01 24.98
CA PHE A 176 11.85 6.72 25.82
C PHE A 176 11.99 8.22 25.50
N ARG A 177 10.89 8.86 25.07
CA ARG A 177 10.85 10.29 24.76
C ARG A 177 9.59 10.93 25.34
N LEU A 178 9.78 11.98 26.14
CA LEU A 178 8.69 12.71 26.78
C LEU A 178 7.81 13.44 25.75
N GLN A 179 8.42 14.00 24.69
CA GLN A 179 7.72 14.72 23.63
C GLN A 179 6.71 13.84 22.91
N THR A 180 7.04 12.56 22.69
CA THR A 180 6.19 11.64 21.94
C THR A 180 5.22 10.89 22.84
N PHE A 181 5.33 11.01 24.17
CA PHE A 181 4.53 10.22 25.10
C PHE A 181 3.02 10.41 24.90
N LEU A 182 2.52 11.65 24.96
CA LEU A 182 1.08 11.95 24.80
C LEU A 182 0.51 11.54 23.42
N PRO A 183 1.12 11.93 22.27
CA PRO A 183 0.58 11.49 20.98
C PRO A 183 0.64 9.97 20.80
N LEU A 184 1.70 9.29 21.27
CA LEU A 184 1.81 7.83 21.20
C LEU A 184 0.83 7.13 22.14
N LEU A 185 0.48 7.74 23.27
CA LEU A 185 -0.56 7.21 24.16
C LEU A 185 -1.92 7.22 23.48
N VAL A 186 -2.28 8.31 22.77
CA VAL A 186 -3.54 8.41 22.03
C VAL A 186 -3.59 7.39 20.89
N LEU A 187 -2.54 7.28 20.08
CA LEU A 187 -2.43 6.23 19.05
C LEU A 187 -2.47 4.83 19.67
N GLY A 188 -1.78 4.69 20.80
CA GLY A 188 -1.86 3.61 21.77
C GLY A 188 -3.27 3.04 21.87
N VAL A 189 -4.17 3.90 22.36
CA VAL A 189 -5.57 3.62 22.64
C VAL A 189 -6.35 3.35 21.36
N VAL A 190 -6.13 4.13 20.31
CA VAL A 190 -6.81 3.95 19.01
C VAL A 190 -6.52 2.58 18.41
N PHE A 191 -5.24 2.18 18.34
CA PHE A 191 -4.85 0.87 17.80
C PHE A 191 -5.38 -0.27 18.67
N SER A 192 -5.37 -0.12 20.00
CA SER A 192 -5.98 -1.08 20.91
C SER A 192 -7.49 -1.22 20.70
N PHE A 193 -8.21 -0.12 20.53
CA PHE A 193 -9.64 -0.13 20.21
C PHE A 193 -9.91 -0.89 18.91
N VAL A 194 -9.17 -0.57 17.85
CA VAL A 194 -9.29 -1.24 16.55
C VAL A 194 -9.03 -2.73 16.69
N PHE A 195 -7.94 -3.14 17.34
CA PHE A 195 -7.61 -4.54 17.58
C PHE A 195 -8.74 -5.28 18.31
N ILE A 196 -9.31 -4.69 19.36
CA ILE A 196 -10.38 -5.30 20.15
C ILE A 196 -11.65 -5.49 19.31
N ARG A 197 -11.98 -4.51 18.45
CA ARG A 197 -13.18 -4.56 17.59
C ARG A 197 -13.03 -5.54 16.43
N THR A 198 -11.87 -5.57 15.80
CA THR A 198 -11.62 -6.37 14.59
C THR A 198 -11.14 -7.77 14.90
N ARG A 199 -10.58 -7.99 16.11
CA ARG A 199 -9.91 -9.24 16.52
C ARG A 199 -8.83 -9.69 15.52
N SER A 200 -8.18 -8.73 14.86
CA SER A 200 -7.10 -8.96 13.89
C SER A 200 -6.00 -7.93 14.12
N LEU A 201 -4.73 -8.34 13.98
CA LEU A 201 -3.60 -7.42 14.02
C LEU A 201 -3.42 -6.63 12.73
N ILE A 202 -4.02 -7.07 11.62
CA ILE A 202 -3.83 -6.42 10.32
C ILE A 202 -4.29 -4.96 10.34
N PRO A 203 -5.51 -4.61 10.82
CA PRO A 203 -5.94 -3.21 10.78
C PRO A 203 -5.11 -2.26 11.68
N PRO A 204 -4.73 -2.63 12.92
CA PRO A 204 -3.77 -1.85 13.71
C PRO A 204 -2.42 -1.68 13.02
N ILE A 205 -1.85 -2.74 12.41
CA ILE A 205 -0.58 -2.66 11.68
C ILE A 205 -0.71 -1.66 10.53
N LEU A 206 -1.77 -1.74 9.74
CA LEU A 206 -2.01 -0.82 8.62
C LEU A 206 -2.19 0.63 9.09
N LEU A 207 -2.91 0.87 10.18
CA LEU A 207 -3.05 2.21 10.76
C LEU A 207 -1.73 2.76 11.27
N HIS A 208 -0.95 1.94 11.94
CA HIS A 208 0.36 2.33 12.44
C HIS A 208 1.33 2.62 11.28
N SER A 209 1.37 1.76 10.25
CA SER A 209 2.07 2.05 9.00
C SER A 209 1.64 3.39 8.42
N ALA A 210 0.34 3.63 8.29
CA ALA A 210 -0.18 4.90 7.76
C ALA A 210 0.26 6.12 8.58
N TRP A 211 0.25 6.02 9.90
CA TRP A 211 0.74 7.08 10.80
C TRP A 211 2.23 7.38 10.56
N ASN A 212 3.07 6.34 10.52
CA ASN A 212 4.51 6.50 10.31
C ASN A 212 4.81 7.13 8.94
N MET A 213 4.04 6.75 7.91
CA MET A 213 4.13 7.29 6.56
C MET A 213 3.70 8.76 6.48
N GLN A 214 2.66 9.14 7.22
CA GLN A 214 2.20 10.53 7.29
C GLN A 214 3.28 11.45 7.90
N ARG A 215 3.95 11.00 8.97
CA ARG A 215 5.02 11.77 9.61
C ARG A 215 6.25 11.95 8.74
N GLN A 216 6.51 11.02 7.81
CA GLN A 216 7.58 11.14 6.82
C GLN A 216 7.17 12.08 5.68
N ARG A 217 6.97 13.38 6.00
CA ARG A 217 6.48 14.45 5.08
C ARG A 217 7.31 14.64 3.80
N LYS A 218 8.48 14.00 3.65
CA LYS A 218 9.29 14.01 2.41
C LYS A 218 8.95 12.89 1.41
N GLN A 219 8.11 11.90 1.76
CA GLN A 219 7.71 10.80 0.87
C GLN A 219 6.41 11.08 0.12
N GLU A 220 6.37 12.19 -0.61
CA GLU A 220 5.19 12.61 -1.37
C GLU A 220 4.62 11.55 -2.34
N PRO A 221 5.45 10.75 -3.05
CA PRO A 221 4.92 9.76 -3.99
C PRO A 221 4.06 8.70 -3.30
N LEU A 222 4.55 8.20 -2.17
CA LEU A 222 3.91 7.10 -1.49
C LEU A 222 2.67 7.52 -0.71
N GLN A 223 2.69 8.71 -0.11
CA GLN A 223 1.50 9.29 0.52
C GLN A 223 0.36 9.43 -0.50
N VAL A 224 0.64 9.88 -1.72
CA VAL A 224 -0.36 9.95 -2.78
C VAL A 224 -0.85 8.56 -3.18
N MET A 225 0.04 7.56 -3.29
CA MET A 225 -0.37 6.17 -3.56
C MET A 225 -1.27 5.60 -2.47
N MET A 226 -0.97 5.88 -1.20
CA MET A 226 -1.83 5.46 -0.09
C MET A 226 -3.18 6.15 -0.13
N LEU A 227 -3.21 7.48 -0.32
CA LEU A 227 -4.46 8.24 -0.41
C LEU A 227 -5.33 7.72 -1.56
N TRP A 228 -4.71 7.45 -2.71
CA TRP A 228 -5.38 6.86 -3.86
C TRP A 228 -5.92 5.45 -3.55
N LEU A 229 -5.10 4.56 -2.99
CA LEU A 229 -5.52 3.19 -2.64
C LEU A 229 -6.63 3.18 -1.58
N LEU A 230 -6.54 4.09 -0.61
CA LEU A 230 -7.55 4.26 0.43
C LEU A 230 -8.87 4.75 -0.17
N ALA A 231 -8.82 5.74 -1.07
CA ALA A 231 -9.99 6.23 -1.78
C ALA A 231 -10.63 5.12 -2.64
N TYR A 232 -9.82 4.31 -3.33
CA TYR A 232 -10.27 3.14 -4.09
C TYR A 232 -11.07 2.16 -3.22
N ILE A 233 -10.51 1.78 -2.09
CA ILE A 233 -11.14 0.86 -1.13
C ILE A 233 -12.42 1.49 -0.55
N LEU A 234 -12.38 2.77 -0.20
CA LEU A 234 -13.51 3.51 0.36
C LEU A 234 -14.70 3.56 -0.60
N ILE A 235 -14.45 3.95 -1.84
CA ILE A 235 -15.49 4.07 -2.86
C ILE A 235 -16.10 2.69 -3.14
N GLY A 236 -15.25 1.69 -3.41
CA GLY A 236 -15.72 0.36 -3.83
C GLY A 236 -16.35 -0.48 -2.72
N GLN A 237 -15.83 -0.40 -1.48
CA GLN A 237 -16.21 -1.32 -0.41
C GLN A 237 -17.04 -0.70 0.71
N VAL A 238 -17.05 0.64 0.84
CA VAL A 238 -17.75 1.33 1.93
C VAL A 238 -18.88 2.20 1.39
N ALA A 239 -18.59 3.10 0.45
CA ALA A 239 -19.60 4.03 -0.07
C ALA A 239 -20.76 3.28 -0.76
N VAL A 240 -20.47 2.28 -1.58
CA VAL A 240 -21.50 1.53 -2.30
C VAL A 240 -22.46 0.77 -1.37
N PRO A 241 -21.99 -0.11 -0.45
CA PRO A 241 -22.92 -0.80 0.43
C PRO A 241 -23.73 0.15 1.32
N LEU A 242 -23.14 1.28 1.74
CA LEU A 242 -23.86 2.29 2.52
C LEU A 242 -24.96 2.96 1.71
N VAL A 243 -24.66 3.45 0.50
CA VAL A 243 -25.64 4.11 -0.36
C VAL A 243 -26.77 3.15 -0.74
N LEU A 244 -26.44 1.94 -1.17
CA LEU A 244 -27.45 0.92 -1.50
C LEU A 244 -28.30 0.56 -0.26
N GLY A 245 -27.67 0.38 0.90
CA GLY A 245 -28.36 0.12 2.16
C GLY A 245 -29.30 1.26 2.59
N CYS A 246 -28.87 2.51 2.46
CA CYS A 246 -29.72 3.69 2.73
C CYS A 246 -30.91 3.78 1.76
N MET A 247 -30.75 3.29 0.54
CA MET A 247 -31.82 3.22 -0.46
C MET A 247 -32.69 1.97 -0.31
N GLY A 248 -32.36 1.05 0.60
CA GLY A 248 -33.07 -0.23 0.76
C GLY A 248 -32.88 -1.19 -0.41
N ILE A 249 -31.82 -1.04 -1.21
CA ILE A 249 -31.54 -1.85 -2.39
C ILE A 249 -30.58 -2.97 -2.01
N ASP A 250 -30.99 -4.22 -2.19
CA ASP A 250 -30.06 -5.35 -2.13
C ASP A 250 -29.26 -5.42 -3.43
N ARG A 251 -27.93 -5.45 -3.31
CA ARG A 251 -27.02 -5.58 -4.45
C ARG A 251 -27.24 -6.90 -5.19
N LEU A 252 -27.59 -7.98 -4.49
CA LEU A 252 -27.78 -9.29 -5.10
C LEU A 252 -29.02 -9.38 -5.98
N GLU A 253 -29.99 -8.48 -5.79
CA GLU A 253 -31.24 -8.44 -6.55
C GLU A 253 -31.16 -7.52 -7.78
N LEU A 254 -30.02 -6.85 -8.00
CA LEU A 254 -29.86 -5.95 -9.13
C LEU A 254 -29.87 -6.71 -10.46
N SER A 255 -30.56 -6.17 -11.46
CA SER A 255 -30.49 -6.68 -12.84
C SER A 255 -29.06 -6.61 -13.40
N VAL A 256 -28.76 -7.40 -14.45
CA VAL A 256 -27.45 -7.37 -15.14
C VAL A 256 -27.12 -5.95 -15.63
N ARG A 257 -28.11 -5.24 -16.20
CA ARG A 257 -27.96 -3.85 -16.63
C ARG A 257 -27.65 -2.93 -15.44
N SER A 258 -28.37 -3.06 -14.33
CA SER A 258 -28.16 -2.24 -13.12
C SER A 258 -26.78 -2.48 -12.52
N HIS A 259 -26.29 -3.72 -12.54
CA HIS A 259 -24.92 -4.06 -12.15
C HIS A 259 -23.90 -3.37 -13.06
N ALA A 260 -24.05 -3.44 -14.37
CA ALA A 260 -23.15 -2.81 -15.33
C ALA A 260 -23.08 -1.28 -15.14
N VAL A 261 -24.23 -0.64 -14.96
CA VAL A 261 -24.31 0.81 -14.70
C VAL A 261 -23.68 1.16 -13.35
N LEU A 262 -23.92 0.37 -12.30
CA LEU A 262 -23.28 0.58 -11.00
C LEU A 262 -21.75 0.49 -11.11
N HIS A 263 -21.23 -0.50 -11.83
CA HIS A 263 -19.80 -0.64 -12.10
C HIS A 263 -19.23 0.56 -12.88
N LEU A 264 -19.96 1.07 -13.88
CA LEU A 264 -19.58 2.28 -14.61
C LEU A 264 -19.54 3.51 -13.70
N CYS A 265 -20.57 3.73 -12.88
CA CYS A 265 -20.59 4.84 -11.93
C CYS A 265 -19.42 4.78 -10.95
N LEU A 266 -19.06 3.58 -10.50
CA LEU A 266 -17.93 3.37 -9.61
C LEU A 266 -16.61 3.72 -10.28
N ASP A 267 -16.40 3.24 -11.49
CA ASP A 267 -15.13 3.43 -12.18
C ASP A 267 -14.95 4.90 -12.63
N VAL A 268 -16.03 5.58 -13.00
CA VAL A 268 -16.03 7.03 -13.22
C VAL A 268 -15.74 7.78 -11.92
N SER A 269 -16.34 7.40 -10.80
CA SER A 269 -16.05 8.01 -9.49
C SER A 269 -14.59 7.82 -9.10
N GLN A 270 -14.02 6.64 -9.40
CA GLN A 270 -12.62 6.33 -9.15
C GLN A 270 -11.69 7.15 -10.03
N LEU A 271 -12.00 7.28 -11.33
CA LEU A 271 -11.29 8.14 -12.27
C LEU A 271 -11.26 9.58 -11.77
N LEU A 272 -12.43 10.16 -11.46
CA LEU A 272 -12.54 11.54 -10.98
C LEU A 272 -11.80 11.76 -9.67
N THR A 273 -11.89 10.81 -8.73
CA THR A 273 -11.19 10.88 -7.44
C THR A 273 -9.68 10.79 -7.63
N THR A 274 -9.20 9.89 -8.50
CA THR A 274 -7.77 9.74 -8.82
C THR A 274 -7.22 11.04 -9.42
N LEU A 275 -7.90 11.60 -10.42
CA LEU A 275 -7.52 12.87 -11.02
C LEU A 275 -7.59 14.03 -10.02
N GLY A 276 -8.58 14.03 -9.13
CA GLY A 276 -8.74 15.02 -8.06
C GLY A 276 -7.61 14.98 -7.03
N ILE A 277 -7.22 13.79 -6.57
CA ILE A 277 -6.07 13.57 -5.67
C ILE A 277 -4.79 14.04 -6.34
N LEU A 278 -4.53 13.58 -7.58
CA LEU A 278 -3.36 13.98 -8.34
C LEU A 278 -3.32 15.50 -8.54
N TRP A 279 -4.43 16.13 -8.89
CA TRP A 279 -4.52 17.59 -9.02
C TRP A 279 -4.25 18.29 -7.68
N ALA A 280 -4.88 17.86 -6.59
CA ALA A 280 -4.73 18.49 -5.28
C ALA A 280 -3.29 18.40 -4.76
N CYS A 281 -2.64 17.24 -4.93
CA CYS A 281 -1.28 16.99 -4.48
C CYS A 281 -0.23 17.64 -5.40
N LEU A 282 -0.48 17.66 -6.71
CA LEU A 282 0.49 18.17 -7.69
C LEU A 282 0.31 19.65 -8.03
N ARG A 283 -0.84 20.29 -7.78
CA ARG A 283 -1.09 21.70 -8.17
C ARG A 283 -0.02 22.68 -7.67
N LYS A 284 0.58 22.41 -6.50
CA LYS A 284 1.69 23.20 -5.93
C LYS A 284 2.96 23.19 -6.80
N TYR A 285 3.13 22.16 -7.62
CA TYR A 285 4.28 21.98 -8.52
C TYR A 285 4.05 22.48 -9.96
N ARG A 286 2.87 23.03 -10.26
CA ARG A 286 2.49 23.45 -11.63
C ARG A 286 2.82 22.39 -12.71
N PRO A 287 2.39 21.13 -12.54
CA PRO A 287 2.78 19.98 -13.38
C PRO A 287 2.31 20.09 -14.84
N ARG A 288 1.50 21.09 -15.21
CA ARG A 288 1.13 21.36 -16.62
C ARG A 288 2.37 21.55 -17.52
N ALA A 289 3.48 22.01 -16.95
CA ALA A 289 4.76 22.11 -17.66
C ALA A 289 5.42 20.75 -17.98
N LEU A 290 4.98 19.64 -17.36
CA LEU A 290 5.54 18.30 -17.57
C LEU A 290 5.02 17.63 -18.85
N GLY A 291 4.01 18.21 -19.51
CA GLY A 291 3.49 17.67 -20.77
C GLY A 291 2.96 16.24 -20.66
N LEU A 292 2.32 15.86 -19.54
CA LEU A 292 1.81 14.49 -19.30
C LEU A 292 0.62 14.11 -20.21
N PHE A 293 -0.10 15.11 -20.73
CA PHE A 293 -1.14 14.96 -21.74
C PHE A 293 -0.85 15.87 -22.94
N PRO A 294 0.30 15.70 -23.62
CA PRO A 294 0.53 16.45 -24.84
C PRO A 294 -0.44 15.91 -25.89
N LEU A 295 -1.11 16.79 -26.64
CA LEU A 295 -1.71 16.38 -27.90
C LEU A 295 -0.57 15.92 -28.79
N LEU A 296 -0.32 14.61 -28.83
CA LEU A 296 0.76 14.06 -29.62
C LEU A 296 0.50 14.40 -31.09
N PRO A 297 1.49 14.89 -31.85
CA PRO A 297 1.34 15.01 -33.28
C PRO A 297 1.03 13.61 -33.86
N LEU A 298 0.09 13.54 -34.79
CA LEU A 298 -0.19 12.33 -35.61
C LEU A 298 1.02 11.87 -36.44
N ARG A 299 2.13 12.62 -36.40
CA ARG A 299 3.38 12.36 -37.10
C ARG A 299 4.42 11.79 -36.12
N GLY A 300 4.91 10.58 -36.40
CA GLY A 300 5.98 9.92 -35.66
C GLY A 300 5.80 8.40 -35.59
N LEU A 301 6.89 7.67 -35.32
CA LEU A 301 6.89 6.20 -35.22
C LEU A 301 6.29 5.67 -33.90
N TRP A 302 5.66 6.52 -33.09
CA TRP A 302 5.11 6.12 -31.80
C TRP A 302 3.92 5.16 -31.94
N LEU A 303 3.08 5.35 -32.96
CA LEU A 303 1.97 4.42 -33.25
C LEU A 303 2.51 3.05 -33.67
N LEU A 304 3.54 3.03 -34.52
CA LEU A 304 4.24 1.78 -34.85
C LEU A 304 4.84 1.14 -33.59
N GLY A 305 5.42 1.93 -32.69
CA GLY A 305 5.92 1.45 -31.41
C GLY A 305 4.82 0.82 -30.53
N VAL A 306 3.63 1.42 -30.48
CA VAL A 306 2.46 0.86 -29.79
C VAL A 306 2.03 -0.46 -30.45
N LEU A 307 1.94 -0.51 -31.78
CA LEU A 307 1.57 -1.72 -32.52
C LEU A 307 2.60 -2.85 -32.33
N LEU A 308 3.89 -2.53 -32.34
CA LEU A 308 4.96 -3.48 -32.04
C LEU A 308 4.89 -3.99 -30.60
N CYS A 309 4.53 -3.13 -29.65
CA CYS A 309 4.31 -3.57 -28.27
C CYS A 309 3.03 -4.41 -28.14
N ALA A 310 1.97 -4.15 -28.92
CA ALA A 310 0.78 -4.99 -28.95
C ALA A 310 1.06 -6.40 -29.49
N ALA A 311 2.14 -6.58 -30.26
CA ALA A 311 2.59 -7.91 -30.67
C ALA A 311 3.03 -8.80 -29.50
N THR A 312 3.24 -8.27 -28.29
CA THR A 312 3.51 -9.08 -27.09
C THR A 312 2.25 -9.74 -26.53
N PHE A 313 1.04 -9.34 -26.94
CA PHE A 313 -0.21 -9.81 -26.35
C PHE A 313 -0.37 -11.33 -26.36
N PRO A 314 -0.12 -12.06 -27.47
CA PRO A 314 -0.25 -13.52 -27.46
C PRO A 314 0.71 -14.20 -26.46
N ALA A 315 1.91 -13.65 -26.29
CA ALA A 315 2.88 -14.18 -25.34
C ALA A 315 2.47 -13.92 -23.88
N VAL A 316 1.93 -12.73 -23.60
CA VAL A 316 1.39 -12.39 -22.27
C VAL A 316 0.15 -13.22 -21.95
N ASP A 317 -0.73 -13.42 -22.93
CA ASP A 317 -1.93 -14.25 -22.81
C ASP A 317 -1.56 -15.72 -22.54
N TRP A 318 -0.59 -16.27 -23.28
CA TRP A 318 -0.03 -17.58 -22.98
C TRP A 318 0.51 -17.66 -21.55
N LEU A 319 1.25 -16.64 -21.09
CA LEU A 319 1.76 -16.58 -19.71
C LEU A 319 0.63 -16.51 -18.69
N ALA A 320 -0.47 -15.82 -18.99
CA ALA A 320 -1.65 -15.76 -18.13
C ALA A 320 -2.27 -17.16 -17.94
N HIS A 321 -2.41 -17.93 -19.03
CA HIS A 321 -2.89 -19.30 -18.97
C HIS A 321 -1.96 -20.21 -18.15
N GLN A 322 -0.64 -20.08 -18.29
CA GLN A 322 0.31 -20.84 -17.46
C GLN A 322 0.19 -20.46 -15.97
N SER A 323 0.07 -19.15 -15.69
CA SER A 323 -0.03 -18.62 -14.34
C SER A 323 -1.30 -19.09 -13.61
N MET A 324 -2.42 -19.25 -14.33
CA MET A 324 -3.63 -19.87 -13.78
C MET A 324 -3.39 -21.31 -13.32
N GLY A 325 -2.58 -22.08 -14.05
CA GLY A 325 -2.20 -23.44 -13.68
C GLY A 325 -1.25 -23.50 -12.47
N TRP A 326 -0.35 -22.52 -12.33
CA TRP A 326 0.58 -22.45 -11.20
C TRP A 326 -0.10 -22.01 -9.89
N PHE A 327 -1.12 -21.15 -9.98
CA PHE A 327 -1.82 -20.59 -8.83
C PHE A 327 -3.35 -20.81 -8.92
N PRO A 328 -3.85 -22.06 -8.83
CA PRO A 328 -5.27 -22.34 -8.94
C PRO A 328 -6.09 -21.64 -7.83
N ASN A 329 -7.16 -20.96 -8.23
CA ASN A 329 -8.09 -20.26 -7.34
C ASN A 329 -9.50 -20.19 -7.96
N ASP A 330 -10.45 -20.90 -7.35
CA ASP A 330 -11.82 -21.04 -7.86
C ASP A 330 -12.59 -19.72 -7.86
N SER A 331 -12.24 -18.78 -6.95
CA SER A 331 -12.92 -17.48 -6.87
C SER A 331 -12.64 -16.58 -8.07
N ASP A 332 -11.48 -16.73 -8.69
CA ASP A 332 -11.04 -15.88 -9.80
C ASP A 332 -11.63 -16.35 -11.14
N ALA A 333 -11.76 -17.67 -11.33
CA ALA A 333 -12.51 -18.26 -12.43
C ALA A 333 -13.97 -17.78 -12.43
N ALA A 334 -14.56 -17.60 -11.24
CA ALA A 334 -15.91 -17.08 -11.09
C ALA A 334 -16.06 -15.61 -11.55
N TRP A 335 -15.03 -14.77 -11.48
CA TRP A 335 -15.13 -13.39 -11.97
C TRP A 335 -15.23 -13.33 -13.49
N ALA A 336 -14.38 -14.08 -14.18
CA ALA A 336 -14.36 -14.11 -15.64
C ALA A 336 -15.68 -14.69 -16.20
N SER A 337 -16.16 -15.79 -15.61
CA SER A 337 -17.44 -16.38 -16.00
C SER A 337 -18.64 -15.48 -15.69
N ASN A 338 -18.63 -14.72 -14.59
CA ASN A 338 -19.68 -13.75 -14.29
C ASN A 338 -19.71 -12.59 -15.29
N LEU A 339 -18.55 -12.09 -15.71
CA LEU A 339 -18.47 -11.06 -16.75
C LEU A 339 -18.94 -11.60 -18.10
N GLU A 340 -18.49 -12.79 -18.49
CA GLU A 340 -18.92 -13.48 -19.72
C GLU A 340 -20.45 -13.71 -19.74
N HIS A 341 -21.01 -14.21 -18.64
CA HIS A 341 -22.45 -14.37 -18.50
C HIS A 341 -23.19 -13.03 -18.62
N SER A 342 -22.65 -11.97 -18.01
CA SER A 342 -23.25 -10.63 -18.08
C SER A 342 -23.20 -10.04 -19.49
N LEU A 343 -22.14 -10.30 -20.26
CA LEU A 343 -22.00 -9.83 -21.64
C LEU A 343 -22.87 -10.61 -22.63
N SER A 344 -23.10 -11.90 -22.38
CA SER A 344 -23.92 -12.77 -23.24
C SER A 344 -25.43 -12.57 -23.04
N VAL A 345 -25.87 -12.35 -21.80
CA VAL A 345 -27.29 -12.08 -21.46
C VAL A 345 -27.62 -10.59 -21.52
N GLY A 346 -26.61 -9.73 -21.40
CA GLY A 346 -26.73 -8.28 -21.40
C GLY A 346 -27.19 -7.70 -22.74
N ASP A 347 -27.93 -6.60 -22.66
CA ASP A 347 -28.26 -5.78 -23.82
C ASP A 347 -27.11 -4.85 -24.24
N TRP A 348 -27.33 -4.07 -25.31
CA TRP A 348 -26.32 -3.14 -25.81
C TRP A 348 -25.89 -2.10 -24.77
N VAL A 349 -26.78 -1.69 -23.85
CA VAL A 349 -26.46 -0.74 -22.77
C VAL A 349 -25.48 -1.38 -21.78
N THR A 350 -25.76 -2.63 -21.39
CA THR A 350 -24.92 -3.44 -20.51
C THR A 350 -23.52 -3.61 -21.11
N ASN A 351 -23.44 -3.97 -22.39
CA ASN A 351 -22.17 -4.20 -23.08
C ASN A 351 -21.36 -2.91 -23.26
N VAL A 352 -22.01 -1.80 -23.61
CA VAL A 352 -21.36 -0.48 -23.69
C VAL A 352 -20.87 -0.02 -22.32
N ALA A 353 -21.61 -0.28 -21.24
CA ALA A 353 -21.19 0.07 -19.88
C ALA A 353 -19.95 -0.72 -19.45
N TYR A 354 -19.94 -2.05 -19.60
CA TYR A 354 -18.77 -2.87 -19.27
C TYR A 354 -17.57 -2.54 -20.16
N PHE A 355 -17.79 -2.32 -21.46
CA PHE A 355 -16.74 -1.83 -22.36
C PHE A 355 -16.14 -0.51 -21.87
N SER A 356 -16.97 0.44 -21.46
CA SER A 356 -16.51 1.76 -21.00
C SER A 356 -15.72 1.67 -19.70
N VAL A 357 -16.08 0.75 -18.80
CA VAL A 357 -15.31 0.46 -17.59
C VAL A 357 -13.95 -0.13 -17.97
N VAL A 358 -13.96 -1.26 -18.68
CA VAL A 358 -12.78 -2.10 -18.88
C VAL A 358 -11.79 -1.48 -19.86
N SER A 359 -12.27 -0.84 -20.93
CA SER A 359 -11.42 -0.37 -22.04
C SER A 359 -11.22 1.14 -22.08
N LEU A 360 -11.92 1.93 -21.26
CA LEU A 360 -11.76 3.39 -21.25
C LEU A 360 -11.39 3.91 -19.86
N CYS A 361 -12.27 3.74 -18.88
CA CYS A 361 -12.11 4.35 -17.56
C CYS A 361 -10.88 3.78 -16.84
N ALA A 362 -10.80 2.45 -16.69
CA ALA A 362 -9.70 1.78 -16.01
C ALA A 362 -8.32 2.13 -16.61
N PRO A 363 -8.05 1.97 -17.92
CA PRO A 363 -6.77 2.36 -18.51
C PRO A 363 -6.38 3.81 -18.26
N ILE A 364 -7.32 4.76 -18.32
CA ILE A 364 -7.01 6.18 -18.15
C ILE A 364 -6.51 6.47 -16.73
N TRP A 365 -7.25 6.04 -15.70
CA TRP A 365 -6.86 6.36 -14.34
C TRP A 365 -5.67 5.52 -13.87
N GLU A 366 -5.55 4.26 -14.32
CA GLU A 366 -4.42 3.39 -14.02
C GLU A 366 -3.11 3.92 -14.62
N GLU A 367 -3.10 4.29 -15.91
CA GLU A 367 -1.88 4.86 -16.49
C GLU A 367 -1.54 6.23 -15.91
N ALA A 368 -2.53 7.06 -15.57
CA ALA A 368 -2.29 8.34 -14.89
C ALA A 368 -1.59 8.15 -13.54
N ILE A 369 -2.04 7.18 -12.73
CA ILE A 369 -1.50 6.94 -11.39
C ILE A 369 -0.15 6.21 -11.43
N PHE A 370 -0.01 5.16 -12.26
CA PHE A 370 1.19 4.33 -12.29
C PHE A 370 2.29 4.94 -13.17
N ARG A 371 1.99 5.45 -14.36
CA ARG A 371 3.01 5.97 -15.30
C ARG A 371 3.19 7.47 -15.09
N GLY A 372 2.08 8.20 -15.08
CA GLY A 372 2.08 9.65 -14.97
C GLY A 372 2.63 10.15 -13.63
N PHE A 373 2.32 9.44 -12.56
CA PHE A 373 2.73 9.83 -11.21
C PHE A 373 3.77 8.90 -10.58
N LEU A 374 3.49 7.61 -10.37
CA LEU A 374 4.36 6.74 -9.58
C LEU A 374 5.72 6.54 -10.26
N LEU A 375 5.74 6.08 -11.51
CA LEU A 375 6.97 5.91 -12.29
C LEU A 375 7.75 7.23 -12.41
N ALA A 376 7.08 8.31 -12.79
CA ALA A 376 7.69 9.64 -12.90
C ALA A 376 8.30 10.12 -11.58
N SER A 377 7.67 9.77 -10.44
CA SER A 377 8.16 10.11 -9.12
C SER A 377 9.33 9.23 -8.68
N LEU A 378 9.24 7.92 -8.88
CA LEU A 378 10.31 6.96 -8.57
C LEU A 378 11.59 7.28 -9.36
N ALA A 379 11.45 7.66 -10.63
CA ALA A 379 12.58 8.01 -11.50
C ALA A 379 13.37 9.26 -11.02
N LYS A 380 12.84 10.04 -10.07
CA LYS A 380 13.61 11.11 -9.42
C LYS A 380 14.63 10.61 -8.41
N TYR A 381 14.40 9.41 -7.86
CA TYR A 381 15.20 8.85 -6.79
C TYR A 381 16.08 7.70 -7.28
N MET A 382 15.59 6.87 -8.20
CA MET A 382 16.29 5.68 -8.69
C MET A 382 16.43 5.66 -10.22
N PRO A 383 17.36 4.85 -10.78
CA PRO A 383 17.50 4.71 -12.22
C PRO A 383 16.17 4.36 -12.89
N THR A 384 15.92 4.92 -14.08
CA THR A 384 14.64 4.77 -14.80
C THR A 384 14.21 3.32 -14.98
N ALA A 385 15.16 2.40 -15.21
CA ALA A 385 14.87 0.97 -15.34
C ALA A 385 14.38 0.35 -14.01
N ALA A 386 15.00 0.72 -12.89
CA ALA A 386 14.57 0.28 -11.56
C ALA A 386 13.21 0.87 -11.19
N ALA A 387 12.96 2.14 -11.52
CA ALA A 387 11.67 2.79 -11.34
C ALA A 387 10.57 2.10 -12.15
N ALA A 388 10.86 1.75 -13.41
CA ALA A 388 9.93 1.00 -14.27
C ALA A 388 9.62 -0.38 -13.70
N ALA A 389 10.64 -1.13 -13.27
CA ALA A 389 10.45 -2.45 -12.66
C ALA A 389 9.61 -2.35 -11.37
N LEU A 390 9.95 -1.44 -10.47
CA LEU A 390 9.23 -1.27 -9.20
C LEU A 390 7.79 -0.81 -9.41
N SER A 391 7.55 0.16 -10.30
CA SER A 391 6.19 0.59 -10.65
C SER A 391 5.35 -0.54 -11.24
N SER A 392 5.97 -1.43 -12.02
CA SER A 392 5.31 -2.59 -12.64
C SER A 392 4.96 -3.67 -11.61
N VAL A 393 5.85 -3.89 -10.63
CA VAL A 393 5.57 -4.78 -9.49
C VAL A 393 4.41 -4.24 -8.67
N ILE A 394 4.43 -2.95 -8.31
CA ILE A 394 3.37 -2.32 -7.52
C ILE A 394 2.03 -2.39 -8.28
N PHE A 395 2.03 -2.10 -9.59
CA PHE A 395 0.86 -2.26 -10.45
C PHE A 395 0.26 -3.68 -10.36
N ALA A 396 1.09 -4.72 -10.53
CA ALA A 396 0.64 -6.10 -10.44
C ALA A 396 0.14 -6.47 -9.03
N MET A 397 0.78 -5.98 -7.97
CA MET A 397 0.37 -6.23 -6.58
C MET A 397 -0.98 -5.58 -6.22
N CYS A 398 -1.26 -4.38 -6.74
CA CYS A 398 -2.51 -3.66 -6.48
C CYS A 398 -3.76 -4.34 -7.05
N HIS A 399 -3.59 -5.38 -7.88
CA HIS A 399 -4.69 -6.23 -8.34
C HIS A 399 -5.06 -7.34 -7.34
N PHE A 400 -4.25 -7.55 -6.31
CA PHE A 400 -4.50 -8.50 -5.21
C PHE A 400 -4.80 -9.94 -5.66
N ARG A 401 -4.27 -10.35 -6.82
CA ARG A 401 -4.46 -11.69 -7.41
C ARG A 401 -3.14 -12.27 -7.89
N LEU A 402 -2.72 -13.38 -7.27
CA LEU A 402 -1.48 -14.08 -7.63
C LEU A 402 -1.53 -14.63 -9.07
N GLN A 403 -2.68 -15.13 -9.52
CA GLN A 403 -2.89 -15.62 -10.88
C GLN A 403 -2.54 -14.60 -11.96
N THR A 404 -2.94 -13.34 -11.76
CA THR A 404 -2.70 -12.27 -12.72
C THR A 404 -1.38 -11.54 -12.47
N PHE A 405 -0.65 -11.86 -11.39
CA PHE A 405 0.54 -11.12 -11.00
C PHE A 405 1.62 -11.10 -12.09
N LEU A 406 2.03 -12.26 -12.59
CA LEU A 406 3.08 -12.37 -13.61
C LEU A 406 2.71 -11.73 -14.95
N PRO A 407 1.53 -11.98 -15.56
CA PRO A 407 1.17 -11.31 -16.81
C PRO A 407 1.03 -9.79 -16.63
N LEU A 408 0.46 -9.32 -15.51
CA LEU A 408 0.35 -7.88 -15.22
C LEU A 408 1.71 -7.23 -14.94
N LEU A 409 2.67 -7.96 -14.37
CA LEU A 409 4.05 -7.48 -14.20
C LEU A 409 4.70 -7.24 -15.57
N VAL A 410 4.54 -8.17 -16.51
CA VAL A 410 5.09 -8.06 -17.87
C VAL A 410 4.45 -6.88 -18.62
N LEU A 411 3.11 -6.78 -18.62
CA LEU A 411 2.40 -5.61 -19.18
C LEU A 411 2.83 -4.32 -18.50
N GLY A 412 3.00 -4.39 -17.18
CA GLY A 412 3.59 -3.38 -16.32
C GLY A 412 4.82 -2.73 -16.96
N VAL A 413 5.78 -3.58 -17.31
CA VAL A 413 7.07 -3.20 -17.90
C VAL A 413 6.88 -2.67 -19.33
N VAL A 414 6.04 -3.31 -20.14
CA VAL A 414 5.77 -2.87 -21.53
C VAL A 414 5.16 -1.47 -21.56
N PHE A 415 4.12 -1.21 -20.76
CA PHE A 415 3.49 0.12 -20.71
C PHE A 415 4.47 1.17 -20.16
N SER A 416 5.29 0.80 -19.17
CA SER A 416 6.35 1.68 -18.65
C SER A 416 7.37 2.02 -19.72
N PHE A 417 7.80 1.06 -20.54
CA PHE A 417 8.69 1.28 -21.67
C PHE A 417 8.09 2.25 -22.69
N VAL A 418 6.83 2.04 -23.09
CA VAL A 418 6.13 2.92 -24.04
C VAL A 418 6.02 4.33 -23.47
N PHE A 419 5.66 4.49 -22.20
CA PHE A 419 5.61 5.79 -21.54
C PHE A 419 6.98 6.49 -21.54
N ILE A 420 8.06 5.80 -21.15
CA ILE A 420 9.41 6.36 -21.09
C ILE A 420 9.87 6.84 -22.47
N ARG A 421 9.58 6.06 -23.52
CA ARG A 421 9.98 6.37 -24.90
C ARG A 421 9.17 7.52 -25.50
N THR A 422 7.86 7.57 -25.22
CA THR A 422 6.95 8.55 -25.83
C THR A 422 6.80 9.83 -25.02
N ARG A 423 7.14 9.78 -23.71
CA ARG A 423 6.93 10.86 -22.75
C ARG A 423 5.50 11.40 -22.74
N SER A 424 4.53 10.52 -23.02
CA SER A 424 3.10 10.85 -23.09
C SER A 424 2.30 9.71 -22.48
N LEU A 425 1.19 10.05 -21.83
CA LEU A 425 0.24 9.06 -21.31
C LEU A 425 -0.67 8.47 -22.37
N ILE A 426 -0.83 9.13 -23.52
CA ILE A 426 -1.74 8.64 -24.57
C ILE A 426 -1.31 7.26 -25.11
N PRO A 427 -0.03 7.03 -25.50
CA PRO A 427 0.38 5.73 -26.04
C PRO A 427 0.22 4.54 -25.06
N PRO A 428 0.63 4.61 -23.78
CA PRO A 428 0.37 3.52 -22.85
C PRO A 428 -1.14 3.36 -22.54
N ILE A 429 -1.93 4.43 -22.47
CA ILE A 429 -3.40 4.32 -22.31
C ILE A 429 -4.02 3.54 -23.47
N LEU A 430 -3.65 3.87 -24.71
CA LEU A 430 -4.16 3.18 -25.89
C LEU A 430 -3.71 1.72 -25.93
N LEU A 431 -2.45 1.43 -25.59
CA LEU A 431 -1.94 0.07 -25.54
C LEU A 431 -2.65 -0.77 -24.46
N HIS A 432 -2.87 -0.19 -23.28
CA HIS A 432 -3.60 -0.83 -22.19
C HIS A 432 -5.07 -1.06 -22.58
N SER A 433 -5.74 -0.06 -23.18
CA SER A 433 -7.10 -0.19 -23.71
C SER A 433 -7.18 -1.33 -24.74
N ALA A 434 -6.17 -1.45 -25.62
CA ALA A 434 -6.08 -2.51 -26.61
C ALA A 434 -5.85 -3.90 -25.98
N TRP A 435 -5.05 -4.00 -24.91
CA TRP A 435 -4.90 -5.24 -24.15
C TRP A 435 -6.23 -5.67 -23.53
N ASN A 436 -6.93 -4.75 -22.88
CA ASN A 436 -8.22 -5.03 -22.26
C ASN A 436 -9.26 -5.45 -23.31
N MET A 437 -9.24 -4.84 -24.49
CA MET A 437 -10.05 -5.27 -25.63
C MET A 437 -9.70 -6.68 -26.10
N TYR A 438 -8.41 -6.99 -26.23
CA TYR A 438 -7.94 -8.30 -26.65
C TYR A 438 -8.47 -9.40 -25.71
N VAL A 439 -8.40 -9.17 -24.39
CA VAL A 439 -8.94 -10.10 -23.38
C VAL A 439 -10.48 -10.17 -23.41
N LEU A 440 -11.17 -9.04 -23.59
CA LEU A 440 -12.64 -9.04 -23.68
C LEU A 440 -13.12 -9.84 -24.89
N VAL A 441 -12.45 -9.68 -26.04
CA VAL A 441 -12.78 -10.40 -27.27
C VAL A 441 -12.42 -11.88 -27.15
N SER A 442 -11.31 -12.25 -26.51
CA SER A 442 -10.96 -13.66 -26.31
C SER A 442 -11.99 -14.37 -25.44
N LEU A 443 -12.46 -13.71 -24.37
CA LEU A 443 -13.52 -14.22 -23.48
C LEU A 443 -14.84 -14.50 -24.24
N VAL A 444 -15.22 -13.62 -25.17
CA VAL A 444 -16.43 -13.79 -26.00
C VAL A 444 -16.22 -14.82 -27.13
N ARG A 445 -14.98 -15.07 -27.56
CA ARG A 445 -14.68 -16.05 -28.63
C ARG A 445 -14.50 -17.47 -28.14
N SER A 446 -14.04 -17.69 -26.91
CA SER A 446 -13.95 -19.04 -26.33
C SER A 446 -15.30 -19.74 -26.16
N THR A 447 -16.40 -19.05 -26.45
CA THR A 447 -17.79 -19.49 -26.26
C THR A 447 -18.56 -19.69 -27.57
N ALA A 448 -17.98 -19.34 -28.72
CA ALA A 448 -18.54 -19.54 -30.06
C ALA A 448 -17.80 -20.67 -30.77
#